data_AF-A0A5K8AE66-F1
#
_entry.id   AF-A0A5K8AE66-F1
#
_cell.length_a   1.000
_cell.length_b   1.000
_cell.length_c   1.000
_cell.angle_alpha   90.00
_cell.angle_beta   90.00
_cell.angle_gamma   90.00
#
_symmetry.space_group_name_H-M   'P 1'
#
loop_
_entity.id
_entity.type
_entity.pdbx_description
1 polymer ?
#
loop_
_entity_poly.entity_id
_entity_poly.type
_entity_poly.pdbx_seq_one_letter_code
_entity_poly.pdbx_strand_id
1 'polypeptide(L)'
;MTRRGFFKRLLSGILGLGALIFVDGCMAPLISAAARDKAAGDPWQCMNCGHLTRSKEDLSGTRCPRCTRRMLVKISEAEMAAELKKLDA
;
A
#
# COMPACT_ATOMS: atom_id res chain seq x y z
N MET A 1 -25.86 49.42 13.34
CA MET A 1 -24.68 48.88 14.06
C MET A 1 -23.83 48.06 13.10
N THR A 2 -22.50 48.21 13.16
CA THR A 2 -21.53 47.96 12.08
C THR A 2 -20.85 46.57 12.08
N ARG A 3 -20.47 46.16 10.86
CA ARG A 3 -19.83 44.93 10.36
C ARG A 3 -18.53 44.45 11.04
N ARG A 4 -18.40 44.31 12.37
CA ARG A 4 -17.13 43.78 12.97
C ARG A 4 -17.25 42.84 14.18
N GLY A 5 -18.46 42.55 14.68
CA GLY A 5 -18.64 41.72 15.89
C GLY A 5 -18.97 40.24 15.67
N PHE A 6 -19.50 39.85 14.50
CA PHE A 6 -20.07 38.51 14.31
C PHE A 6 -19.06 37.46 13.78
N PHE A 7 -17.97 37.92 13.15
CA PHE A 7 -16.97 37.02 12.54
C PHE A 7 -15.99 36.38 13.55
N LYS A 8 -15.91 36.87 14.79
CA LYS A 8 -14.97 36.34 15.81
C LYS A 8 -15.53 35.19 16.67
N ARG A 9 -16.83 34.85 16.55
CA ARG A 9 -17.43 33.77 17.36
C ARG A 9 -17.69 32.47 16.60
N LEU A 10 -17.51 32.46 15.28
CA LEU A 10 -17.61 31.24 14.46
C LEU A 10 -16.25 30.54 14.22
N LEU A 11 -15.14 31.25 14.46
CA LEU A 11 -13.78 30.73 14.29
C LEU A 11 -13.24 29.93 15.49
N SER A 12 -13.96 29.87 16.60
CA SER A 12 -13.54 29.16 17.83
C SER A 12 -14.26 27.83 18.05
N GLY A 13 -15.23 27.48 17.19
CA GLY A 13 -16.10 26.31 17.35
C GLY A 13 -15.83 25.13 16.42
N ILE A 14 -14.71 25.14 15.67
CA ILE A 14 -14.40 24.12 14.63
C ILE A 14 -13.04 23.44 14.90
N LEU A 15 -12.50 23.51 16.12
CA LEU A 15 -11.21 22.86 16.46
C LEU A 15 -11.35 21.54 17.23
N GLY A 16 -12.56 21.01 17.41
CA GLY A 16 -12.80 19.86 18.30
C GLY A 16 -13.35 18.57 17.67
N LEU A 17 -13.85 18.59 16.44
CA LEU A 17 -14.43 17.40 15.80
C LEU A 17 -14.16 17.41 14.30
N GLY A 18 -13.02 16.84 13.90
CA GLY A 18 -12.68 16.68 12.49
C GLY A 18 -11.34 16.00 12.23
N ALA A 19 -10.76 15.30 13.21
CA ALA A 19 -9.52 14.56 13.06
C ALA A 19 -9.76 13.04 12.92
N LEU A 20 -10.89 12.66 12.34
CA LEU A 20 -11.16 11.28 11.94
C LEU A 20 -11.60 11.31 10.48
N ILE A 21 -11.05 10.40 9.68
CA ILE A 21 -11.31 10.15 8.25
C ILE A 21 -10.42 11.09 7.39
N PHE A 22 -9.28 10.64 6.84
CA PHE A 22 -9.16 9.54 5.88
C PHE A 22 -7.88 8.70 6.13
N VAL A 23 -8.03 7.50 6.69
CA VAL A 23 -7.06 6.40 6.48
C VAL A 23 -7.61 5.52 5.35
N ASP A 24 -7.97 6.13 4.23
CA ASP A 24 -8.60 5.44 3.08
C ASP A 24 -7.55 4.85 2.13
N GLY A 25 -6.68 4.03 2.68
CA GLY A 25 -5.70 3.33 1.88
C GLY A 25 -5.06 2.24 2.70
N CYS A 26 -5.73 1.09 2.80
CA CYS A 26 -5.04 -0.15 3.12
C CYS A 26 -3.99 -0.40 2.03
N MET A 27 -2.83 0.25 2.16
CA MET A 27 -1.65 -0.02 1.37
C MET A 27 -1.38 -1.51 1.52
N ALA A 28 -1.41 -2.25 0.40
CA ALA A 28 -1.11 -3.67 0.45
C ALA A 28 0.26 -3.88 1.15
N PRO A 29 0.37 -4.88 2.04
CA PRO A 29 1.60 -5.13 2.77
C PRO A 29 2.74 -5.38 1.79
N LEU A 30 3.97 -5.11 2.23
CA LEU A 30 5.13 -5.26 1.36
C LEU A 30 5.28 -6.72 0.93
N ILE A 31 5.03 -7.63 1.86
CA ILE A 31 4.92 -9.06 1.61
C ILE A 31 3.42 -9.39 1.64
N SER A 32 2.86 -9.82 0.52
CA SER A 32 1.48 -10.34 0.52
C SER A 32 1.39 -11.64 1.33
N ALA A 33 0.22 -11.95 1.89
CA ALA A 33 0.01 -13.21 2.60
C ALA A 33 0.40 -14.44 1.74
N ALA A 34 0.05 -14.39 0.45
CA ALA A 34 0.37 -15.43 -0.52
C ALA A 34 1.88 -15.58 -0.81
N ALA A 35 2.73 -14.59 -0.50
CA ALA A 35 4.15 -14.64 -0.85
C ALA A 35 4.89 -15.83 -0.19
N ARG A 36 4.46 -16.24 1.00
CA ARG A 36 5.03 -17.39 1.72
C ARG A 36 4.46 -18.73 1.26
N ASP A 37 3.29 -18.72 0.64
CA ASP A 37 2.56 -19.92 0.24
C ASP A 37 3.03 -20.41 -1.13
N LYS A 38 3.93 -21.40 -1.15
CA LYS A 38 4.43 -21.98 -2.41
C LYS A 38 3.32 -22.53 -3.31
N ALA A 39 2.20 -22.95 -2.73
CA ALA A 39 1.03 -23.44 -3.46
C ALA A 39 0.23 -22.33 -4.17
N ALA A 40 0.45 -21.05 -3.81
CA ALA A 40 -0.23 -19.90 -4.39
C ALA A 40 0.26 -19.55 -5.81
N GLY A 41 1.36 -20.16 -6.26
CA GLY A 41 1.85 -20.08 -7.62
C GLY A 41 3.27 -19.53 -7.73
N ASP A 42 3.54 -18.96 -8.90
CA ASP A 42 4.84 -18.41 -9.25
C ASP A 42 5.15 -17.15 -8.43
N PRO A 43 6.44 -16.89 -8.11
CA PRO A 43 6.83 -15.72 -7.33
C PRO A 43 6.99 -14.47 -8.21
N TRP A 44 6.47 -13.36 -7.71
CA TRP A 44 6.44 -12.07 -8.37
C TRP A 44 6.95 -10.97 -7.44
N GLN A 45 7.70 -10.03 -8.01
CA GLN A 45 8.20 -8.85 -7.30
C GLN A 45 7.88 -7.58 -8.07
N CYS A 46 7.46 -6.53 -7.36
CA CYS A 46 7.33 -5.21 -7.95
C CYS A 46 8.68 -4.49 -7.90
N MET A 47 9.25 -4.18 -9.07
CA MET A 47 10.52 -3.45 -9.21
C MET A 47 10.46 -2.01 -8.68
N ASN A 48 9.26 -1.46 -8.47
CA ASN A 48 9.10 -0.11 -7.95
C ASN A 48 9.25 -0.02 -6.43
N CYS A 49 8.59 -0.95 -5.73
CA CYS A 49 8.30 -0.80 -4.30
C CYS A 49 8.66 -2.04 -3.50
N GLY A 50 9.23 -3.06 -4.14
CA GLY A 50 9.63 -4.30 -3.52
C GLY A 50 8.47 -5.20 -3.09
N HIS A 51 7.24 -4.93 -3.56
CA HIS A 51 6.09 -5.76 -3.18
C HIS A 51 6.27 -7.21 -3.68
N LEU A 52 6.22 -8.16 -2.75
CA LEU A 52 6.37 -9.60 -3.01
C LEU A 52 5.01 -10.30 -2.98
N THR A 53 4.72 -11.07 -4.02
CA THR A 53 3.51 -11.86 -4.11
C THR A 53 3.71 -13.16 -4.87
N ARG A 54 2.75 -14.07 -4.76
CA ARG A 54 2.66 -15.28 -5.56
C ARG A 54 1.32 -15.35 -6.24
N SER A 55 1.33 -15.80 -7.49
CA SER A 55 0.11 -16.02 -8.27
C SER A 55 0.32 -17.12 -9.28
N LYS A 56 -0.73 -17.89 -9.55
CA LYS A 56 -0.78 -18.86 -10.67
C LYS A 56 -1.06 -18.18 -12.01
N GLU A 57 -1.59 -16.97 -11.95
CA GLU A 57 -1.90 -16.15 -13.12
C GLU A 57 -0.68 -15.32 -13.52
N ASP A 58 -0.60 -14.99 -14.82
CA ASP A 58 0.41 -14.07 -15.31
C ASP A 58 0.09 -12.65 -14.83
N LEU A 59 0.95 -12.11 -13.96
CA LEU A 59 0.83 -10.75 -13.44
C LEU A 59 1.61 -9.73 -14.29
N SER A 60 2.17 -10.13 -15.43
CA SER A 60 2.86 -9.21 -16.34
C SER A 60 1.93 -8.06 -16.77
N GLY A 61 2.41 -6.82 -16.63
CA GLY A 61 1.63 -5.62 -16.97
C GLY A 61 0.46 -5.28 -16.02
N THR A 62 0.21 -6.08 -14.97
CA THR A 62 -0.79 -5.78 -13.95
C THR A 62 -0.31 -4.67 -12.99
N ARG A 63 -1.25 -3.95 -12.36
CA ARG A 63 -0.91 -2.89 -11.39
C ARG A 63 -0.53 -3.53 -10.06
N CYS A 64 0.60 -3.12 -9.49
CA CYS A 64 0.99 -3.51 -8.15
C CYS A 64 -0.06 -3.01 -7.12
N PRO A 65 -0.58 -3.86 -6.22
CA PRO A 65 -1.60 -3.46 -5.26
C PRO A 65 -1.08 -2.48 -4.20
N ARG A 66 0.24 -2.36 -4.04
CA ARG A 66 0.89 -1.43 -3.10
C ARG A 66 1.16 -0.06 -3.72
N CYS A 67 1.82 -0.02 -4.88
CA CYS A 67 2.27 1.25 -5.48
C CYS A 67 1.54 1.63 -6.78
N THR A 68 0.59 0.82 -7.23
CA THR A 68 -0.23 0.98 -8.45
C THR A 68 0.52 1.02 -9.78
N ARG A 69 1.86 0.96 -9.78
CA ARG A 69 2.68 0.88 -10.99
C ARG A 69 2.64 -0.52 -11.62
N ARG A 70 2.79 -0.58 -12.94
CA ARG A 70 2.79 -1.83 -13.72
C ARG A 70 4.19 -2.40 -13.91
N MET A 71 4.87 -2.66 -12.79
CA MET A 71 6.27 -3.12 -12.78
C MET A 71 6.42 -4.42 -11.98
N LEU A 72 5.41 -5.30 -12.04
CA LEU A 72 5.50 -6.64 -11.50
C LEU A 72 6.25 -7.53 -12.50
N VAL A 73 7.31 -8.17 -12.01
CA VAL A 73 8.13 -9.10 -12.78
C VAL A 73 8.15 -10.45 -12.08
N LYS A 74 8.15 -11.53 -12.86
CA LYS A 74 8.33 -12.88 -12.34
C LYS A 74 9.80 -13.01 -11.94
N ILE A 75 10.02 -13.44 -10.70
CA ILE A 75 11.36 -13.68 -10.18
C ILE A 75 11.57 -15.20 -10.02
N SER A 76 12.79 -15.62 -9.73
CA SER A 76 13.07 -17.00 -9.37
C SER A 76 12.71 -17.28 -7.91
N GLU A 77 12.49 -18.55 -7.58
CA GLU A 77 12.29 -19.02 -6.20
C GLU A 77 13.46 -18.65 -5.28
N ALA A 78 14.69 -18.69 -5.81
CA ALA A 78 15.90 -18.34 -5.07
C ALA A 78 15.93 -16.84 -4.71
N GLU A 79 15.58 -15.97 -5.66
CA GLU A 79 15.46 -14.53 -5.42
C GLU A 79 14.35 -14.22 -4.43
N MET A 80 13.20 -14.88 -4.52
CA MET A 80 12.09 -14.64 -3.59
C MET A 80 12.48 -15.01 -2.16
N ALA A 81 13.19 -16.14 -1.97
CA ALA A 81 13.69 -16.54 -0.66
C ALA A 81 14.74 -15.55 -0.11
N ALA A 82 15.62 -15.02 -0.97
CA ALA A 82 16.59 -14.01 -0.59
C ALA A 82 15.91 -12.70 -0.16
N GLU A 83 14.90 -12.24 -0.89
CA GLU A 83 14.14 -11.03 -0.57
C GLU A 83 13.30 -11.19 0.71
N LEU A 84 12.64 -12.33 0.91
CA LEU A 84 11.97 -12.63 2.17
C LEU A 84 12.94 -12.62 3.36
N LYS A 85 14.11 -13.24 3.20
CA LYS A 85 15.15 -13.25 4.25
C LYS A 85 15.66 -11.85 4.59
N LYS A 86 15.74 -10.93 3.62
CA LYS A 86 16.12 -9.53 3.87
C LYS A 86 15.05 -8.76 4.64
N LEU A 87 13.78 -9.08 4.44
CA LEU A 87 12.64 -8.36 5.01
C LEU A 87 12.20 -8.91 6.37
N ASP A 88 12.51 -10.17 6.68
CA ASP A 88 12.34 -10.80 7.99
C ASP A 88 13.53 -10.53 8.96
N ALA A 89 14.49 -9.69 8.56
CA ALA A 89 15.69 -9.32 9.34
C ALA A 89 15.47 -8.11 10.26
#